data_AF-A0A1H7IE93-F1
#
_entry.id   AF-A0A1H7IE93-F1
#
_cell.length_a   1.000
_cell.length_b   1.000
_cell.length_c   1.000
_cell.angle_alpha   90.00
_cell.angle_beta   90.00
_cell.angle_gamma   90.00
#
_symmetry.space_group_name_H-M   'P 1'
#
loop_
_entity.id
_entity.type
_entity.pdbx_description
1 polymer ?
#
loop_
_entity_poly.entity_id
_entity_poly.type
_entity_poly.pdbx_seq_one_letter_code
_entity_poly.pdbx_strand_id
1 'polypeptide(L)'
;MSLFGKLFGKKEKPEKPVDPHVDTPWGPLYFNGIKYNTYEYEGMVDWYDDIDDPCDITIECDVDGVDDITRGLEKFMYIMEHKADIDYQVKMVALDKFADSDGMVMSEKQRMPMSKELFLESMPIICITIMRDGSIDFHIYYNDIFDVENIDVIYTDKGTFEVSFEKFEY
;
A
#
# COMPACT_ATOMS: atom_id res chain seq x y z
N MET A 1 13.74 -37.45 -52.94
CA MET A 1 15.00 -37.27 -52.17
C MET A 1 15.58 -35.93 -52.62
N SER A 2 15.89 -34.92 -51.81
CA SER A 2 16.02 -34.81 -50.36
C SER A 2 15.60 -33.39 -49.99
N LEU A 3 14.88 -33.27 -48.88
CA LEU A 3 14.24 -32.06 -48.37
C LEU A 3 14.99 -31.55 -47.15
N PHE A 4 16.29 -31.27 -47.25
CA PHE A 4 17.06 -30.82 -46.08
C PHE A 4 18.19 -29.87 -46.51
N GLY A 5 17.96 -28.56 -46.32
CA GLY A 5 19.00 -27.57 -46.60
C GLY A 5 18.61 -26.11 -46.39
N LYS A 6 17.64 -25.80 -45.52
CA LYS A 6 17.35 -24.42 -45.08
C LYS A 6 16.88 -24.41 -43.62
N LEU A 7 17.76 -24.77 -42.68
CA LEU A 7 17.51 -24.63 -41.25
C LEU A 7 18.76 -24.10 -40.54
N PHE A 8 19.22 -22.93 -40.96
CA PHE A 8 20.05 -22.08 -40.11
C PHE A 8 19.45 -20.67 -40.13
N GLY A 9 18.22 -20.58 -39.62
CA GLY A 9 17.73 -19.33 -39.08
C GLY A 9 18.68 -18.91 -37.96
N LYS A 10 19.22 -17.70 -38.05
CA LYS A 10 19.91 -17.06 -36.93
C LYS A 10 19.02 -17.23 -35.70
N LYS A 11 19.48 -17.98 -34.70
CA LYS A 11 18.85 -17.94 -33.38
C LYS A 11 19.06 -16.53 -32.87
N GLU A 12 18.03 -15.71 -32.95
CA GLU A 12 17.91 -14.53 -32.08
C GLU A 12 18.24 -15.02 -30.68
N LYS A 13 19.17 -14.32 -30.02
CA LYS A 13 19.38 -14.54 -28.59
C LYS A 13 18.00 -14.36 -27.96
N PRO A 14 17.53 -15.28 -27.10
CA PRO A 14 16.34 -14.99 -26.33
C PRO A 14 16.61 -13.64 -25.65
N GLU A 15 15.73 -12.66 -25.89
CA GLU A 15 15.70 -11.45 -25.09
C GLU A 15 15.70 -11.94 -23.64
N LYS A 16 16.64 -11.42 -22.85
CA LYS A 16 16.59 -11.66 -21.40
C LYS A 16 15.17 -11.26 -20.98
N PRO A 17 14.50 -12.05 -20.12
CA PRO A 17 13.26 -11.59 -19.51
C PRO A 17 13.55 -10.19 -18.97
N VAL A 18 12.84 -9.19 -19.50
CA VAL A 18 12.81 -7.87 -18.88
C VAL A 18 12.23 -8.15 -17.51
N ASP A 19 13.06 -8.05 -16.49
CA ASP A 19 12.61 -8.10 -15.10
C ASP A 19 11.59 -6.95 -14.98
N PRO A 20 10.27 -7.22 -14.88
CA PRO A 20 9.27 -6.18 -14.98
C PRO A 20 9.21 -5.46 -13.64
N HIS A 21 10.21 -4.61 -13.39
CA HIS A 21 10.24 -3.72 -12.25
C HIS A 21 10.34 -2.27 -12.71
N VAL A 22 9.87 -1.38 -11.84
CA VAL A 22 9.99 0.05 -11.99
C VAL A 22 10.88 0.56 -10.87
N ASP A 23 12.01 1.17 -11.23
CA ASP A 23 12.87 1.83 -10.26
C ASP A 23 12.26 3.17 -9.85
N THR A 24 12.18 3.41 -8.54
CA THR A 24 11.76 4.69 -7.96
C THR A 24 12.85 5.23 -7.01
N PRO A 25 12.81 6.52 -6.64
CA PRO A 25 13.71 7.06 -5.63
C PRO A 25 13.63 6.37 -4.25
N TRP A 26 12.53 5.69 -3.96
CA TRP A 26 12.27 5.02 -2.68
C TRP A 26 12.44 3.50 -2.72
N GLY A 27 12.87 2.96 -3.87
CA GLY A 27 13.06 1.53 -4.06
C GLY A 27 12.38 1.01 -5.33
N PRO A 28 12.71 -0.21 -5.75
CA PRO A 28 12.08 -0.85 -6.90
C PRO A 28 10.67 -1.36 -6.55
N LEU A 29 9.75 -1.23 -7.51
CA LEU A 29 8.43 -1.89 -7.50
C LEU A 29 8.48 -3.04 -8.50
N TYR A 30 8.25 -4.26 -8.03
CA TYR A 30 8.29 -5.49 -8.82
C TYR A 30 6.91 -5.92 -9.23
N PHE A 31 6.75 -6.32 -10.48
CA PHE A 31 5.54 -6.97 -10.93
C PHE A 31 5.29 -8.28 -10.17
N ASN A 32 4.18 -8.37 -9.44
CA ASN A 32 3.80 -9.54 -8.65
C ASN A 32 2.76 -10.45 -9.35
N GLY A 33 2.43 -10.16 -10.61
CA GLY A 33 1.53 -10.99 -11.41
C GLY A 33 0.11 -10.44 -11.52
N ILE A 34 -0.82 -11.35 -11.86
CA ILE A 34 -2.25 -11.06 -11.95
C ILE A 34 -2.94 -11.70 -10.75
N LYS A 35 -3.52 -10.90 -9.86
CA LYS A 35 -4.40 -11.38 -8.77
C LYS A 35 -5.78 -10.79 -9.00
N TYR A 36 -6.87 -11.51 -8.71
CA TYR A 36 -8.25 -10.99 -8.81
C TYR A 36 -8.62 -10.19 -10.10
N ASN A 37 -7.97 -10.46 -11.25
CA ASN A 37 -8.07 -9.66 -12.48
C ASN A 37 -7.56 -8.21 -12.37
N THR A 38 -6.56 -7.93 -11.51
CA THR A 38 -5.67 -6.77 -11.47
C THR A 38 -4.27 -7.21 -11.86
N TYR A 39 -3.51 -6.35 -12.54
CA TYR A 39 -2.05 -6.45 -12.53
C TYR A 39 -1.53 -5.76 -11.27
N GLU A 40 -0.60 -6.38 -10.55
CA GLU A 40 -0.08 -5.82 -9.30
C GLU A 40 1.42 -5.59 -9.37
N TYR A 41 1.85 -4.43 -8.86
CA TYR A 41 3.24 -4.12 -8.57
C TYR A 41 3.42 -3.92 -7.08
N GLU A 42 4.45 -4.55 -6.52
CA GLU A 42 4.72 -4.54 -5.09
C GLU A 42 6.15 -4.10 -4.79
N GLY A 43 6.33 -3.38 -3.69
CA GLY A 43 7.64 -3.08 -3.15
C GLY A 43 7.56 -2.67 -1.69
N MET A 44 8.72 -2.34 -1.13
CA MET A 44 8.86 -1.94 0.26
C MET A 44 9.49 -0.56 0.31
N VAL A 45 8.98 0.31 1.18
CA VAL A 45 9.51 1.67 1.37
C VAL A 45 9.71 1.98 2.84
N ASP A 46 10.71 2.81 3.14
CA ASP A 46 10.95 3.33 4.47
C ASP A 46 9.88 4.41 4.80
N TRP A 47 8.73 3.98 5.33
CA TRP A 47 7.65 4.89 5.74
C TRP A 47 7.89 5.51 7.13
N TYR A 48 8.77 4.96 7.95
CA TYR A 48 9.23 5.60 9.18
C TYR A 48 10.74 5.43 9.29
N ASP A 49 11.42 6.42 9.85
CA ASP A 49 12.89 6.40 9.94
C ASP A 49 13.38 5.50 11.10
N ASP A 50 12.51 5.20 12.05
CA ASP A 50 12.79 4.56 13.34
C ASP A 50 12.04 3.23 13.55
N ILE A 51 11.37 2.74 12.51
CA ILE A 51 10.72 1.42 12.51
C ILE A 51 11.55 0.49 11.61
N ASP A 52 11.95 -0.66 12.17
CA ASP A 52 12.81 -1.63 11.48
C ASP A 52 12.10 -2.31 10.29
N ASP A 53 10.76 -2.39 10.33
CA ASP A 53 9.96 -3.02 9.30
C ASP A 53 9.51 -1.99 8.25
N PRO A 54 9.87 -2.17 6.97
CA PRO A 54 9.43 -1.27 5.91
C PRO A 54 7.93 -1.41 5.65
N CYS A 55 7.32 -0.35 5.11
CA CYS A 55 5.92 -0.37 4.69
C CYS A 55 5.80 -1.05 3.33
N ASP A 56 4.87 -1.99 3.22
CA ASP A 56 4.51 -2.59 1.94
C ASP A 56 3.73 -1.60 1.08
N ILE A 57 4.05 -1.55 -0.22
CA ILE A 57 3.34 -0.75 -1.22
C ILE A 57 2.83 -1.69 -2.30
N THR A 58 1.54 -1.63 -2.58
CA THR A 58 0.92 -2.32 -3.72
C THR A 58 0.28 -1.31 -4.67
N ILE A 59 0.46 -1.49 -5.98
CA ILE A 59 -0.19 -0.71 -7.02
C ILE A 59 -1.00 -1.64 -7.92
N GLU A 60 -2.31 -1.43 -7.96
CA GLU A 60 -3.21 -2.18 -8.85
C GLU A 60 -3.43 -1.47 -10.19
N CYS A 61 -3.33 -2.24 -11.28
CA CYS A 61 -3.48 -1.76 -12.66
C CYS A 61 -4.57 -2.55 -13.43
N ASP A 62 -5.10 -1.94 -14.48
CA ASP A 62 -6.12 -2.54 -15.36
C ASP A 62 -5.56 -3.66 -16.23
N VAL A 63 -6.35 -4.74 -16.39
CA VAL A 63 -6.00 -5.89 -17.24
C VAL A 63 -6.27 -5.63 -18.73
N ASP A 64 -7.05 -4.59 -19.06
CA ASP A 64 -7.56 -4.33 -20.42
C ASP A 64 -6.48 -3.74 -21.35
N GLY A 65 -5.49 -4.56 -21.69
CA GLY A 65 -4.64 -4.43 -22.88
C GLY A 65 -3.52 -3.40 -22.82
N VAL A 66 -3.42 -2.61 -21.75
CA VAL A 66 -2.28 -1.73 -21.49
C VAL A 66 -1.89 -1.84 -20.02
N ASP A 67 -0.75 -2.47 -19.76
CA ASP A 67 -0.05 -2.46 -18.49
C ASP A 67 0.48 -1.03 -18.24
N ASP A 68 -0.41 -0.14 -17.80
CA ASP A 68 -0.10 1.27 -17.56
C ASP A 68 -0.10 1.60 -16.07
N ILE A 69 0.98 1.17 -15.41
CA ILE A 69 1.30 1.52 -14.01
C ILE A 69 1.45 3.03 -13.79
N THR A 70 1.57 3.86 -14.85
CA THR A 70 1.88 5.30 -14.75
C THR A 70 0.95 6.05 -13.79
N ARG A 71 -0.37 5.79 -13.85
CA ARG A 71 -1.33 6.47 -12.97
C ARG A 71 -1.11 6.10 -11.49
N GLY A 72 -0.80 4.84 -11.23
CA GLY A 72 -0.45 4.36 -9.89
C GLY A 72 0.86 4.95 -9.40
N LEU A 73 1.88 5.01 -10.28
CA LEU A 73 3.17 5.63 -9.99
C LEU A 73 3.06 7.12 -9.67
N GLU A 74 2.25 7.88 -10.41
CA GLU A 74 2.03 9.30 -10.12
C GLU A 74 1.45 9.51 -8.71
N LYS A 75 0.51 8.63 -8.30
CA LYS A 75 -0.03 8.65 -6.94
C LYS A 75 0.99 8.23 -5.90
N PHE A 76 1.75 7.18 -6.19
CA PHE A 76 2.83 6.72 -5.34
C PHE A 76 3.85 7.85 -5.09
N MET A 77 4.29 8.53 -6.15
CA MET A 77 5.19 9.67 -6.03
C MET A 77 4.59 10.79 -5.19
N TYR A 78 3.32 11.14 -5.44
CA TYR A 78 2.62 12.16 -4.65
C TYR A 78 2.56 11.80 -3.17
N ILE A 79 2.21 10.55 -2.82
CA ILE A 79 2.13 10.15 -1.41
C ILE A 79 3.50 10.17 -0.74
N MET A 80 4.56 9.78 -1.44
CA MET A 80 5.91 9.78 -0.88
C MET A 80 6.46 11.21 -0.70
N GLU A 81 6.14 12.13 -1.62
CA GLU A 81 6.51 13.55 -1.50
C GLU A 81 5.76 14.27 -0.36
N HIS A 82 4.55 13.82 -0.03
CA HIS A 82 3.68 14.40 1.02
C HIS A 82 3.49 13.47 2.22
N LYS A 83 4.42 12.52 2.40
CA LYS A 83 4.34 11.40 3.33
C LYS A 83 3.94 11.82 4.75
N ALA A 84 4.59 12.83 5.33
CA ALA A 84 4.31 13.27 6.70
C ALA A 84 2.90 13.86 6.87
N ASP A 85 2.43 14.64 5.90
CA ASP A 85 1.10 15.25 5.94
C ASP A 85 0.00 14.21 5.74
N ILE A 86 0.24 13.22 4.88
CA ILE A 86 -0.69 12.11 4.62
C ILE A 86 -0.76 11.18 5.83
N ASP A 87 0.38 10.79 6.40
CA ASP A 87 0.45 9.99 7.62
C ASP A 87 -0.37 10.62 8.76
N TYR A 88 -0.18 11.93 8.97
CA TYR A 88 -0.95 12.68 9.96
C TYR A 88 -2.45 12.65 9.66
N GLN A 89 -2.86 12.92 8.42
CA GLN A 89 -4.28 12.94 8.04
C GLN A 89 -4.94 11.58 8.22
N VAL A 90 -4.29 10.51 7.77
CA VAL A 90 -4.78 9.12 7.90
C VAL A 90 -4.99 8.79 9.38
N LYS A 91 -3.99 9.04 10.23
CA LYS A 91 -4.08 8.77 11.67
C LYS A 91 -5.11 9.66 12.36
N MET A 92 -5.26 10.91 11.95
CA MET A 92 -6.29 11.81 12.50
C MET A 92 -7.69 11.32 12.18
N VAL A 93 -7.92 10.85 10.94
CA VAL A 93 -9.21 10.29 10.54
C VAL A 93 -9.52 9.00 11.32
N ALA A 94 -8.52 8.14 11.54
CA ALA A 94 -8.67 6.98 12.41
C ALA A 94 -8.97 7.42 13.86
N LEU A 95 -8.25 8.41 14.41
CA LEU A 95 -8.48 8.93 15.75
C LEU A 95 -9.92 9.42 15.92
N ASP A 96 -10.43 10.24 14.98
CA ASP A 96 -11.79 10.78 15.02
C ASP A 96 -12.87 9.68 15.02
N LYS A 97 -12.55 8.50 14.47
CA LYS A 97 -13.45 7.34 14.47
C LYS A 97 -13.55 6.66 15.83
N PHE A 98 -12.45 6.62 16.60
CA PHE A 98 -12.33 5.80 17.82
C PHE A 98 -12.28 6.63 19.11
N ALA A 99 -12.00 7.92 19.03
CA ALA A 99 -11.93 8.79 20.18
C ALA A 99 -13.29 8.98 20.84
N ASP A 100 -13.30 9.07 22.17
CA ASP A 100 -14.46 9.47 22.95
C ASP A 100 -14.71 10.99 22.87
N SER A 101 -15.70 11.49 23.61
CA SER A 101 -16.06 12.91 23.63
C SER A 101 -14.95 13.83 24.15
N ASP A 102 -13.99 13.28 24.90
CA ASP A 102 -12.85 14.02 25.45
C ASP A 102 -11.62 13.89 24.53
N GLY A 103 -11.73 13.19 23.40
CA GLY A 103 -10.66 13.00 22.43
C GLY A 103 -9.68 11.88 22.79
N MET A 104 -10.09 10.95 23.67
CA MET A 104 -9.24 9.85 24.16
C MET A 104 -9.62 8.51 23.53
N VAL A 105 -8.64 7.62 23.33
CA VAL A 105 -8.86 6.27 22.78
C VAL A 105 -8.49 5.21 23.81
N MET A 106 -9.31 4.18 24.00
CA MET A 106 -9.00 3.11 24.96
C MET A 106 -7.90 2.19 24.43
N SER A 107 -6.80 2.04 25.19
CA SER A 107 -5.71 1.10 24.88
C SER A 107 -6.11 -0.36 25.12
N GLU A 108 -5.79 -1.25 24.18
CA GLU A 108 -5.92 -2.71 24.37
C GLU A 108 -4.86 -3.23 25.34
N LYS A 109 -3.60 -2.80 25.17
CA LYS A 109 -2.44 -3.26 25.94
C LYS A 109 -2.46 -2.78 27.39
N GLN A 110 -2.74 -1.49 27.59
CA GLN A 110 -2.70 -0.87 28.92
C GLN A 110 -4.06 -0.85 29.62
N ARG A 111 -5.16 -1.04 28.89
CA ARG A 111 -6.54 -0.90 29.40
C ARG A 111 -6.78 0.48 30.03
N MET A 112 -6.18 1.52 29.44
CA MET A 112 -6.26 2.91 29.86
C MET A 112 -6.50 3.85 28.68
N PRO A 113 -7.14 5.01 28.88
CA PRO A 113 -7.26 6.01 27.82
C PRO A 113 -5.89 6.56 27.39
N MET A 114 -5.67 6.60 26.08
CA MET A 114 -4.52 7.20 25.41
C MET A 114 -4.87 8.58 24.89
N SER A 115 -3.92 9.52 25.00
CA SER A 115 -4.07 10.83 24.39
C SER A 115 -3.89 10.76 22.88
N LYS A 116 -4.30 11.83 22.19
CA LYS A 116 -4.06 12.04 20.77
C LYS A 116 -2.58 11.84 20.41
N GLU A 117 -1.66 12.44 21.17
CA GLU A 117 -0.23 12.38 20.87
C GLU A 117 0.27 10.94 20.92
N LEU A 118 -0.08 10.21 21.98
CA LEU A 118 0.29 8.81 22.12
C LEU A 118 -0.31 7.95 21.00
N PHE A 119 -1.57 8.22 20.63
CA PHE A 119 -2.21 7.53 19.51
C PHE A 119 -1.47 7.75 18.18
N LEU A 120 -1.10 9.00 17.86
CA LEU A 120 -0.40 9.31 16.60
C LEU A 120 0.98 8.64 16.52
N GLU A 121 1.64 8.45 17.68
CA GLU A 121 2.92 7.75 17.80
C GLU A 121 2.78 6.22 17.71
N SER A 122 1.70 5.63 18.23
CA SER A 122 1.57 4.17 18.39
C SER A 122 0.87 3.44 17.24
N MET A 123 0.53 4.13 16.15
CA MET A 123 -0.37 3.63 15.10
C MET A 123 0.29 3.61 13.71
N PRO A 124 1.35 2.81 13.50
CA PRO A 124 2.09 2.82 12.25
C PRO A 124 1.25 2.29 11.07
N ILE A 125 1.28 3.01 9.95
CA ILE A 125 0.82 2.50 8.65
C ILE A 125 1.87 1.51 8.17
N ILE A 126 1.47 0.27 7.90
CA ILE A 126 2.42 -0.78 7.50
C ILE A 126 2.17 -1.34 6.10
N CYS A 127 1.02 -1.03 5.50
CA CYS A 127 0.75 -1.35 4.11
C CYS A 127 -0.06 -0.21 3.48
N ILE A 128 0.27 0.11 2.22
CA ILE A 128 -0.46 1.09 1.40
C ILE A 128 -0.78 0.44 0.06
N THR A 129 -2.06 0.45 -0.31
CA THR A 129 -2.53 -0.09 -1.58
C THR A 129 -3.11 1.04 -2.42
N ILE A 130 -2.51 1.30 -3.58
CA ILE A 130 -3.04 2.23 -4.58
C ILE A 130 -3.93 1.44 -5.52
N MET A 131 -5.23 1.62 -5.33
CA MET A 131 -6.26 0.90 -6.05
C MET A 131 -6.43 1.47 -7.47
N ARG A 132 -6.99 0.63 -8.33
CA ARG A 132 -7.17 0.93 -9.75
C ARG A 132 -8.12 2.09 -10.06
N ASP A 133 -9.18 2.21 -9.25
CA ASP A 133 -10.11 3.35 -9.34
C ASP A 133 -9.44 4.67 -8.92
N GLY A 134 -8.29 4.57 -8.26
CA GLY A 134 -7.50 5.67 -7.75
C GLY A 134 -7.72 5.93 -6.26
N SER A 135 -8.51 5.13 -5.56
CA SER A 135 -8.47 5.17 -4.10
C SER A 135 -7.12 4.68 -3.58
N ILE A 136 -6.78 5.09 -2.37
CA ILE A 136 -5.58 4.65 -1.67
C ILE A 136 -6.03 4.10 -0.33
N ASP A 137 -5.74 2.83 -0.09
CA ASP A 137 -6.00 2.17 1.19
C ASP A 137 -4.74 2.21 2.05
N PHE A 138 -4.87 2.69 3.28
CA PHE A 138 -3.82 2.73 4.27
C PHE A 138 -4.17 1.76 5.41
N HIS A 139 -3.39 0.70 5.54
CA HIS A 139 -3.61 -0.35 6.52
C HIS A 139 -2.78 -0.09 7.77
N ILE A 140 -3.46 -0.06 8.92
CA ILE A 140 -2.85 0.05 10.25
C ILE A 140 -3.09 -1.27 10.98
N TYR A 141 -2.06 -2.11 11.03
CA TYR A 141 -2.07 -3.39 11.73
C TYR A 141 -1.40 -3.29 13.11
N TYR A 142 -1.72 -4.22 14.00
CA TYR A 142 -1.18 -4.27 15.38
C TYR A 142 -1.38 -2.98 16.19
N ASN A 143 -2.51 -2.31 15.92
CA ASN A 143 -2.91 -1.12 16.64
C ASN A 143 -3.12 -1.40 18.14
N ASP A 144 -3.05 -0.35 18.96
CA ASP A 144 -3.32 -0.43 20.39
C ASP A 144 -4.72 0.07 20.74
N ILE A 145 -5.74 -0.19 19.90
CA ILE A 145 -7.13 0.17 20.22
C ILE A 145 -7.86 -1.05 20.78
N PHE A 146 -8.59 -0.83 21.87
CA PHE A 146 -9.38 -1.87 22.52
C PHE A 146 -10.38 -2.53 21.56
N ASP A 147 -10.37 -3.87 21.50
CA ASP A 147 -11.30 -4.67 20.67
C ASP A 147 -11.25 -4.35 19.16
N VAL A 148 -10.10 -3.89 18.64
CA VAL A 148 -9.87 -3.62 17.21
C VAL A 148 -8.62 -4.35 16.74
N GLU A 149 -8.77 -5.16 15.69
CA GLU A 149 -7.67 -5.94 15.11
C GLU A 149 -6.98 -5.14 14.00
N ASN A 150 -7.75 -4.67 13.02
CA ASN A 150 -7.25 -4.02 11.81
C ASN A 150 -8.03 -2.73 11.54
N ILE A 151 -7.36 -1.72 10.99
CA ILE A 151 -7.99 -0.47 10.55
C ILE A 151 -7.53 -0.20 9.12
N ASP A 152 -8.50 0.08 8.26
CA ASP A 152 -8.29 0.51 6.89
C ASP A 152 -8.81 1.94 6.78
N VAL A 153 -7.96 2.84 6.31
CA VAL A 153 -8.33 4.22 6.01
C VAL A 153 -8.23 4.41 4.51
N ILE A 154 -9.37 4.60 3.84
CA ILE A 154 -9.43 4.72 2.39
C ILE A 154 -9.53 6.19 2.01
N TYR A 155 -8.52 6.72 1.32
CA TYR A 155 -8.60 8.00 0.62
C TYR A 155 -9.20 7.79 -0.77
N THR A 156 -10.43 8.23 -0.97
CA THR A 156 -11.21 7.94 -2.18
C THR A 156 -10.76 8.78 -3.38
N ASP A 157 -11.16 8.36 -4.58
CA ASP A 157 -10.97 9.09 -5.83
C ASP A 157 -11.61 10.50 -5.83
N LYS A 158 -12.54 10.74 -4.90
CA LYS A 158 -13.24 12.03 -4.69
C LYS A 158 -12.54 12.94 -3.68
N GLY A 159 -11.43 12.51 -3.09
CA GLY A 159 -10.70 13.26 -2.08
C GLY A 159 -11.34 13.26 -0.70
N THR A 160 -12.10 12.21 -0.37
CA THR A 160 -12.69 12.01 0.96
C THR A 160 -12.01 10.84 1.66
N PHE A 161 -12.12 10.77 2.99
CA PHE A 161 -11.68 9.61 3.75
C PHE A 161 -12.85 8.77 4.23
N GLU A 162 -12.67 7.45 4.18
CA GLU A 162 -13.56 6.45 4.76
C GLU A 162 -12.75 5.54 5.70
N VAL A 163 -13.37 5.06 6.77
CA VAL A 163 -12.72 4.19 7.76
C VAL A 163 -13.52 2.91 7.93
N SER A 164 -12.87 1.79 7.67
CA SER A 164 -13.32 0.45 8.07
C SER A 164 -12.38 -0.15 9.10
N PHE A 165 -12.88 -1.09 9.87
CA PHE A 165 -12.08 -1.79 10.87
C PHE A 165 -12.65 -3.17 11.15
N GLU A 166 -11.78 -4.06 11.60
CA GLU A 166 -12.10 -5.40 12.06
C GLU A 166 -11.96 -5.46 13.59
N LYS A 167 -12.82 -6.24 14.23
CA LYS A 167 -12.75 -6.50 15.67
C LYS A 167 -12.21 -7.90 15.90
N PHE A 168 -11.57 -8.12 17.04
CA PHE A 168 -11.16 -9.46 17.43
C PHE A 168 -12.36 -10.42 17.51
N GLU A 169 -12.23 -11.59 16.89
CA GLU A 169 -13.14 -12.72 17.10
C GLU A 169 -12.67 -13.53 18.32
N TYR A 170 -13.48 -13.58 19.40
CA TYR A 170 -13.23 -14.35 20.63
C TYR A 170 -14.11 -15.60 20.75
#